data_AF-A0A838I8N9-F1
#
_entry.id   AF-A0A838I8N9-F1
#
_cell.length_a   1.000
_cell.length_b   1.000
_cell.length_c   1.000
_cell.angle_alpha   90.00
_cell.angle_beta   90.00
_cell.angle_gamma   90.00
#
_symmetry.space_group_name_H-M   'P 1'
#
loop_
_entity.id
_entity.type
_entity.pdbx_description
1 polymer ?
#
loop_
_entity_poly.entity_id
_entity_poly.type
_entity_poly.pdbx_seq_one_letter_code
_entity_poly.pdbx_strand_id
1 'polypeptide(L)'
;HGGLVVENAFGGADKRIDYSALPRITFTNPTIASAGLTEAQALAQGIDCACRTLSLEHVPRAIVSRNTRGLVKLVAERESGRIVGVHIVGDGAGDVILAGSLAIQTGMTVEQLAAGWNPYLTLGEGLYLAAQSFTRDPSKLSCCAA
;
A
#
# COMPACT_ATOMS: atom_id res chain seq x y z
N HIS A 1 4.62 16.24 -15.39
CA HIS A 1 3.80 16.78 -16.50
C HIS A 1 4.62 17.44 -17.59
N GLY A 2 5.52 18.41 -17.28
CA GLY A 2 6.27 19.16 -18.30
C GLY A 2 7.01 18.32 -19.35
N GLY A 3 7.79 17.32 -18.93
CA GLY A 3 8.54 16.46 -19.87
C GLY A 3 7.65 15.75 -20.89
N LEU A 4 6.53 15.17 -20.45
CA LEU A 4 5.58 14.50 -21.33
C LEU A 4 4.92 15.45 -22.33
N VAL A 5 4.61 16.68 -21.91
CA VAL A 5 4.06 17.70 -22.82
C VAL A 5 5.06 18.04 -23.92
N VAL A 6 6.33 18.22 -23.58
CA VAL A 6 7.39 18.49 -24.56
C VAL A 6 7.58 17.32 -25.52
N GLU A 7 7.61 16.09 -25.02
CA GLU A 7 7.73 14.88 -25.85
C GLU A 7 6.55 14.69 -26.81
N ASN A 8 5.32 14.96 -26.35
CA ASN A 8 4.15 14.86 -27.23
C ASN A 8 4.11 16.00 -28.26
N ALA A 9 4.43 17.23 -27.86
CA ALA A 9 4.37 18.41 -28.73
C ALA A 9 5.46 18.41 -29.82
N PHE A 10 6.68 17.96 -29.50
CA PHE A 10 7.84 18.08 -30.39
C PHE A 10 8.43 16.73 -30.81
N GLY A 11 8.20 15.66 -30.05
CA GLY A 11 8.70 14.31 -30.34
C GLY A 11 7.69 13.42 -31.05
N GLY A 12 6.46 13.90 -31.31
CA GLY A 12 5.39 13.10 -31.93
C GLY A 12 4.94 11.91 -31.08
N ALA A 13 5.26 11.92 -29.78
CA ALA A 13 4.85 10.86 -28.87
C ALA A 13 3.35 10.98 -28.53
N ASP A 14 2.65 9.85 -28.38
CA ASP A 14 1.29 9.78 -27.82
C ASP A 14 1.34 9.17 -26.42
N LYS A 15 2.15 9.77 -25.53
CA LYS A 15 2.28 9.28 -24.16
C LYS A 15 1.15 9.84 -23.31
N ARG A 16 0.58 8.98 -22.47
CA ARG A 16 -0.39 9.32 -21.44
C ARG A 16 0.20 9.06 -20.06
N ILE A 17 -0.24 9.83 -19.08
CA ILE A 17 0.16 9.64 -17.69
C ILE A 17 -0.89 8.76 -17.02
N ASP A 18 -0.42 7.66 -16.46
CA ASP A 18 -1.22 6.86 -15.55
C ASP A 18 -1.03 7.37 -14.12
N TYR A 19 -2.13 7.74 -13.47
CA TYR A 19 -2.16 8.22 -12.08
C TYR A 19 -2.66 7.15 -11.11
N SER A 20 -2.94 5.93 -11.58
CA SER A 20 -3.48 4.83 -10.78
C SER A 20 -2.64 4.56 -9.52
N ALA A 21 -1.31 4.70 -9.60
CA ALA A 21 -0.40 4.48 -8.49
C ALA A 21 0.13 5.77 -7.83
N LEU A 22 -0.33 6.98 -8.21
CA LEU A 22 0.26 8.23 -7.73
C LEU A 22 0.16 8.34 -6.19
N PRO A 23 1.29 8.45 -5.45
CA PRO A 23 1.26 8.59 -4.01
C PRO A 23 0.84 9.99 -3.58
N ARG A 24 0.12 10.08 -2.46
CA ARG A 24 -0.28 11.31 -1.77
C ARG A 24 0.12 11.20 -0.31
N ILE A 25 0.83 12.21 0.20
CA ILE A 25 1.38 12.22 1.56
C ILE A 25 0.95 13.52 2.25
N THR A 26 0.51 13.39 3.51
CA THR A 26 0.21 14.50 4.40
C THR A 26 1.10 14.40 5.63
N PHE A 27 1.99 15.37 5.81
CA PHE A 27 3.02 15.39 6.85
C PHE A 27 2.46 15.88 8.20
N THR A 28 1.48 15.15 8.72
CA THR A 28 0.96 15.27 10.10
C THR A 28 1.72 14.36 11.05
N ASN A 29 1.31 14.35 12.34
CA ASN A 29 1.84 13.41 13.33
C ASN A 29 0.69 12.55 13.93
N PRO A 30 0.54 11.27 13.51
CA PRO A 30 1.38 10.53 12.56
C PRO A 30 1.19 10.97 11.10
N THR A 31 2.14 10.62 10.23
CA THR A 31 2.06 10.88 8.78
C THR A 31 0.94 10.03 8.17
N ILE A 32 0.24 10.60 7.19
CA ILE A 32 -0.78 9.89 6.39
C ILE A 32 -0.24 9.76 4.97
N ALA A 33 -0.26 8.57 4.41
CA ALA A 33 0.15 8.30 3.05
C ALA A 33 -0.81 7.35 2.35
N SER A 34 -1.07 7.57 1.06
CA SER A 34 -1.95 6.71 0.26
C SER A 34 -1.50 6.65 -1.19
N ALA A 35 -1.80 5.54 -1.86
CA ALA A 35 -1.65 5.35 -3.30
C ALA A 35 -2.83 4.51 -3.80
N GLY A 36 -3.29 4.77 -5.02
CA GLY A 36 -4.45 4.08 -5.59
C GLY A 36 -5.79 4.40 -4.93
N LEU A 37 -6.68 3.42 -4.99
CA LEU A 37 -8.09 3.54 -4.67
C LEU A 37 -8.37 3.30 -3.18
N THR A 38 -9.32 4.05 -2.65
CA THR A 38 -10.04 3.63 -1.44
C THR A 38 -11.05 2.53 -1.80
N GLU A 39 -11.53 1.82 -0.79
CA GLU A 39 -12.63 0.85 -0.95
C GLU A 39 -13.87 1.47 -1.60
N ALA A 40 -14.28 2.66 -1.14
CA ALA A 40 -15.41 3.37 -1.72
C ALA A 40 -15.19 3.73 -3.20
N GLN A 41 -13.96 4.14 -3.56
CA GLN A 41 -13.60 4.43 -4.95
C GLN A 41 -13.58 3.17 -5.82
N ALA A 42 -13.05 2.05 -5.30
CA ALA A 42 -13.03 0.77 -6.00
C ALA A 42 -14.46 0.28 -6.30
N LEU A 43 -15.33 0.30 -5.28
CA LEU A 43 -16.74 -0.06 -5.44
C LEU A 43 -17.48 0.87 -6.40
N ALA A 44 -17.22 2.18 -6.35
CA ALA A 44 -17.80 3.15 -7.28
C ALA A 44 -17.34 2.95 -8.74
N GLN A 45 -16.17 2.33 -8.95
CA GLN A 45 -15.66 1.94 -10.27
C GLN A 45 -16.10 0.53 -10.70
N GLY A 46 -16.95 -0.14 -9.90
CA GLY A 46 -17.42 -1.49 -10.20
C GLY A 46 -16.41 -2.61 -9.90
N ILE A 47 -15.35 -2.31 -9.17
CA ILE A 47 -14.34 -3.30 -8.74
C ILE A 47 -14.84 -3.97 -7.46
N ASP A 48 -15.18 -5.26 -7.53
CA ASP A 48 -15.39 -6.07 -6.33
C ASP A 48 -14.05 -6.22 -5.61
N CYS A 49 -13.96 -5.65 -4.41
CA CYS A 49 -12.72 -5.62 -3.65
C CYS A 49 -12.85 -6.33 -2.30
N ALA A 50 -11.74 -6.90 -1.87
CA ALA A 50 -11.50 -7.33 -0.50
C ALA A 50 -10.51 -6.36 0.16
N CYS A 51 -10.86 -5.88 1.34
CA CYS A 51 -10.01 -4.96 2.11
C CYS A 51 -9.51 -5.63 3.39
N ARG A 52 -8.32 -5.23 3.82
CA ARG A 52 -7.79 -5.55 5.15
C ARG A 52 -7.15 -4.33 5.77
N THR A 53 -7.37 -4.17 7.07
CA THR A 53 -6.80 -3.10 7.88
C THR A 53 -6.03 -3.74 9.02
N LEU A 54 -4.73 -3.48 9.07
CA LEU A 54 -3.82 -3.88 10.14
C LEU A 54 -3.56 -2.67 11.05
N SER A 55 -3.96 -2.78 12.31
CA SER A 55 -3.58 -1.80 13.34
C SER A 55 -2.07 -1.85 13.58
N LEU A 56 -1.42 -0.69 13.77
CA LEU A 56 0.03 -0.66 14.05
C LEU A 56 0.42 -1.29 15.40
N GLU A 57 -0.55 -1.64 16.26
CA GLU A 57 -0.28 -2.48 17.44
C GLU A 57 0.25 -3.88 17.08
N HIS A 58 0.04 -4.33 15.83
CA HIS A 58 0.55 -5.59 15.31
C HIS A 58 1.88 -5.42 14.53
N VAL A 59 2.40 -4.20 14.39
CA VAL A 59 3.64 -3.94 13.64
C VAL A 59 4.81 -3.82 14.60
N PRO A 60 5.79 -4.76 14.57
CA PRO A 60 6.91 -4.79 15.53
C PRO A 60 7.64 -3.46 15.67
N ARG A 61 7.89 -2.76 14.56
CA ARG A 61 8.52 -1.43 14.55
C ARG A 61 7.77 -0.40 15.41
N ALA A 62 6.44 -0.39 15.34
CA ALA A 62 5.58 0.55 16.06
C ALA A 62 5.49 0.22 17.56
N ILE A 63 5.54 -1.08 17.89
CA ILE A 63 5.61 -1.56 19.28
C ILE A 63 6.92 -1.11 19.92
N VAL A 64 8.07 -1.36 19.29
CA VAL A 64 9.38 -1.00 19.87
C VAL A 64 9.58 0.51 19.92
N SER A 65 8.96 1.28 19.02
CA SER A 65 8.98 2.75 19.07
C SER A 65 8.00 3.34 20.10
N ARG A 66 7.16 2.50 20.72
CA ARG A 66 6.08 2.92 21.65
C ARG A 66 5.10 3.92 21.02
N ASN A 67 4.93 3.88 19.70
CA ASN A 67 3.95 4.68 18.98
C ASN A 67 3.17 3.77 18.02
N THR A 68 2.08 3.19 18.53
CA THR A 68 1.18 2.30 17.79
C THR A 68 -0.02 3.02 17.18
N ARG A 69 -0.01 4.37 17.16
CA ARG A 69 -1.08 5.15 16.54
C ARG A 69 -1.04 4.98 15.03
N GLY A 70 -2.10 4.42 14.46
CA GLY A 70 -2.30 4.35 13.02
C GLY A 70 -2.59 2.95 12.51
N LEU A 71 -2.46 2.76 11.20
CA LEU A 71 -2.83 1.53 10.52
C LEU A 71 -2.14 1.39 9.16
N VAL A 72 -2.19 0.18 8.62
CA VAL A 72 -1.96 -0.13 7.21
C VAL A 72 -3.24 -0.74 6.64
N LYS A 73 -3.79 -0.18 5.57
CA LYS A 73 -4.93 -0.73 4.85
C LYS A 73 -4.54 -1.09 3.42
N LEU A 74 -4.89 -2.30 3.00
CA LEU A 74 -4.79 -2.77 1.63
C LEU A 74 -6.20 -2.92 1.03
N VAL A 75 -6.33 -2.51 -0.22
CA VAL A 75 -7.52 -2.70 -1.06
C VAL A 75 -7.08 -3.56 -2.24
N ALA A 76 -7.68 -4.73 -2.39
CA ALA A 76 -7.36 -5.67 -3.46
C ALA A 76 -8.62 -6.09 -4.21
N GLU A 77 -8.53 -6.27 -5.52
CA GLU A 77 -9.60 -6.86 -6.32
C GLU A 77 -9.81 -8.33 -5.92
N ARG A 78 -11.07 -8.73 -5.71
CA ARG A 78 -11.41 -10.04 -5.13
C ARG A 78 -11.03 -11.21 -6.03
N GLU A 79 -11.24 -11.08 -7.33
CA GLU A 79 -11.01 -12.16 -8.30
C GLU A 79 -9.52 -12.40 -8.52
N SER A 80 -8.76 -11.34 -8.76
CA SER A 80 -7.34 -11.43 -9.14
C SER A 80 -6.37 -11.34 -7.97
N GLY A 81 -6.82 -10.85 -6.82
CA GLY A 81 -5.95 -10.52 -5.67
C GLY A 81 -5.06 -9.29 -5.91
N ARG A 82 -5.18 -8.60 -7.06
CA ARG A 82 -4.36 -7.43 -7.41
C ARG A 82 -4.60 -6.29 -6.43
N ILE A 83 -3.51 -5.71 -5.93
CA ILE A 83 -3.57 -4.55 -5.05
C ILE A 83 -3.93 -3.32 -5.89
N VAL A 84 -5.07 -2.70 -5.58
CA VAL A 84 -5.57 -1.49 -6.23
C VAL A 84 -5.48 -0.25 -5.34
N GLY A 85 -5.14 -0.42 -4.05
CA GLY A 85 -4.98 0.68 -3.12
C GLY A 85 -4.20 0.31 -1.86
N VAL A 86 -3.41 1.26 -1.38
CA VAL A 86 -2.62 1.16 -0.15
C VAL A 86 -2.78 2.46 0.64
N HIS A 87 -3.08 2.35 1.93
CA HIS A 87 -3.26 3.50 2.82
C HIS A 87 -2.52 3.24 4.13
N ILE A 88 -1.73 4.21 4.58
CA ILE A 88 -0.86 4.06 5.75
C ILE A 88 -1.00 5.30 6.62
N VAL A 89 -1.19 5.07 7.91
CA VAL A 89 -1.10 6.10 8.94
C VAL A 89 -0.05 5.63 9.93
N GLY A 90 1.06 6.38 10.08
CA GLY A 90 2.16 5.98 10.96
C GLY A 90 3.44 6.80 10.75
N ASP A 91 4.35 6.73 11.72
CA ASP A 91 5.66 7.38 11.64
C ASP A 91 6.53 6.70 10.58
N GLY A 92 6.77 7.38 9.45
CA GLY A 92 7.45 6.83 8.28
C GLY A 92 6.52 6.38 7.15
N ALA A 93 5.21 6.64 7.25
CA ALA A 93 4.24 6.28 6.21
C ALA A 93 4.59 6.85 4.82
N GLY A 94 5.17 8.06 4.79
CA GLY A 94 5.62 8.72 3.56
C GLY A 94 6.75 7.99 2.83
N ASP A 95 7.59 7.24 3.55
CA ASP A 95 8.67 6.45 2.94
C ASP A 95 8.13 5.09 2.49
N VAL A 96 7.29 4.45 3.32
CA VAL A 96 6.73 3.13 3.04
C VAL A 96 5.76 3.14 1.86
N ILE A 97 5.05 4.25 1.61
CA ILE A 97 4.08 4.33 0.52
C ILE A 97 4.72 4.16 -0.86
N LEU A 98 6.03 4.39 -1.00
CA LEU A 98 6.76 4.09 -2.24
C LEU A 98 6.60 2.61 -2.63
N ALA A 99 6.74 1.70 -1.68
CA ALA A 99 6.55 0.27 -1.93
C ALA A 99 5.08 -0.04 -2.30
N GLY A 100 4.13 0.60 -1.63
CA GLY A 100 2.70 0.46 -1.96
C GLY A 100 2.35 0.97 -3.37
N SER A 101 2.93 2.12 -3.75
CA SER A 101 2.81 2.69 -5.10
C SER A 101 3.37 1.72 -6.16
N LEU A 102 4.55 1.14 -5.91
CA LEU A 102 5.16 0.18 -6.82
C LEU A 102 4.32 -1.11 -6.94
N ALA A 103 3.77 -1.61 -5.83
CA ALA A 103 2.90 -2.78 -5.84
C ALA A 103 1.66 -2.58 -6.72
N ILE A 104 1.03 -1.40 -6.66
CA ILE A 104 -0.11 -1.05 -7.53
C ILE A 104 0.36 -0.94 -8.99
N GLN A 105 1.46 -0.23 -9.24
CA GLN A 105 1.97 0.02 -10.59
C GLN A 105 2.37 -1.27 -11.32
N THR A 106 2.93 -2.26 -10.62
CA THR A 106 3.32 -3.55 -11.19
C THR A 106 2.17 -4.56 -11.23
N GLY A 107 1.01 -4.24 -10.65
CA GLY A 107 -0.11 -5.16 -10.55
C GLY A 107 0.14 -6.33 -9.61
N MET A 108 0.93 -6.12 -8.56
CA MET A 108 1.28 -7.13 -7.57
C MET A 108 0.02 -7.62 -6.83
N THR A 109 -0.05 -8.92 -6.55
CA THR A 109 -1.15 -9.49 -5.76
C THR A 109 -0.84 -9.48 -4.27
N VAL A 110 -1.87 -9.60 -3.43
CA VAL A 110 -1.71 -9.72 -1.98
C VAL A 110 -0.92 -10.97 -1.60
N GLU A 111 -1.05 -12.07 -2.35
CA GLU A 111 -0.29 -13.30 -2.14
C GLU A 111 1.20 -13.10 -2.45
N GLN A 112 1.51 -12.40 -3.55
CA GLN A 112 2.88 -12.07 -3.90
C GLN A 112 3.52 -11.18 -2.83
N LEU A 113 2.78 -10.20 -2.31
CA LEU A 113 3.26 -9.32 -1.24
C LEU A 113 3.46 -10.09 0.07
N ALA A 114 2.55 -11.02 0.40
CA ALA A 114 2.64 -11.88 1.57
C ALA A 114 3.72 -12.98 1.48
N ALA A 115 4.18 -13.33 0.28
CA ALA A 115 5.26 -14.29 0.05
C ALA A 115 6.66 -13.65 -0.07
N GLY A 116 6.72 -12.31 -0.11
CA GLY A 116 7.96 -11.57 -0.27
C GLY A 116 8.83 -11.56 0.99
N TRP A 117 10.14 -11.33 0.80
CA TRP A 117 11.04 -11.02 1.91
C TRP A 117 10.80 -9.59 2.40
N ASN A 118 10.69 -9.43 3.71
CA ASN A 118 10.55 -8.12 4.32
C ASN A 118 11.52 -7.96 5.50
N PRO A 119 12.22 -6.82 5.61
CA PRO A 119 13.07 -6.55 6.76
C PRO A 119 12.24 -6.37 8.04
N TYR A 120 12.54 -7.20 9.04
CA TYR A 120 11.95 -7.14 10.38
C TYR A 120 12.23 -5.79 11.06
N LEU A 121 11.31 -5.35 11.92
CA LEU A 121 11.39 -4.05 12.64
C LEU A 121 11.46 -2.83 11.72
N THR A 122 10.79 -2.89 10.57
CA THR A 122 10.55 -1.72 9.71
C THR A 122 9.04 -1.41 9.65
N LEU A 123 8.66 -0.17 9.34
CA LEU A 123 7.25 0.12 9.07
C LEU A 123 6.76 -0.58 7.78
N GLY A 124 7.68 -0.83 6.83
CA GLY A 124 7.40 -1.59 5.60
C GLY A 124 6.85 -2.99 5.88
N GLU A 125 7.25 -3.59 7.00
CA GLU A 125 6.68 -4.85 7.50
C GLU A 125 5.16 -4.83 7.67
N GLY A 126 4.59 -3.65 7.94
CA GLY A 126 3.14 -3.50 8.02
C GLY A 126 2.43 -3.84 6.70
N LEU A 127 3.05 -3.62 5.54
CA LEU A 127 2.48 -4.02 4.24
C LEU A 127 2.42 -5.55 4.10
N TYR A 128 3.50 -6.22 4.48
CA TYR A 128 3.62 -7.68 4.48
C TYR A 128 2.61 -8.33 5.44
N LEU A 129 2.53 -7.85 6.69
CA LEU A 129 1.59 -8.34 7.68
C LEU A 129 0.13 -8.05 7.29
N ALA A 130 -0.14 -6.88 6.69
CA ALA A 130 -1.48 -6.56 6.18
C ALA A 130 -1.87 -7.49 5.02
N ALA A 131 -0.93 -7.86 4.16
CA ALA A 131 -1.17 -8.82 3.09
C ALA A 131 -1.46 -10.23 3.63
N GLN A 132 -0.71 -10.69 4.65
CA GLN A 132 -1.00 -11.97 5.30
C GLN A 132 -2.39 -12.02 5.97
N SER A 133 -2.89 -10.87 6.44
CA SER A 133 -4.20 -10.80 7.07
C SER A 133 -5.39 -11.13 6.13
N PHE A 134 -5.15 -11.25 4.82
CA PHE A 134 -6.16 -11.73 3.88
C PHE A 134 -6.53 -13.19 4.13
N THR A 135 -5.57 -14.02 4.55
CA THR A 135 -5.73 -15.48 4.74
C THR A 135 -5.51 -15.93 6.19
N ARG A 136 -4.87 -15.12 7.02
CA ARG A 136 -4.51 -15.45 8.41
C ARG A 136 -4.99 -14.39 9.40
N ASP A 137 -5.12 -14.78 10.66
CA ASP A 137 -5.44 -13.87 11.77
C ASP A 137 -4.17 -13.13 12.23
N PRO A 138 -4.12 -11.78 12.16
CA PRO A 138 -2.97 -10.97 12.58
C PRO A 138 -2.51 -11.24 14.03
N SER A 139 -3.44 -11.56 14.93
CA SER A 139 -3.12 -11.84 16.34
C SER A 139 -2.35 -13.15 16.53
N LYS A 140 -2.34 -14.01 15.50
CA LYS A 140 -1.69 -15.32 15.48
C LYS A 140 -0.45 -15.37 14.59
N LEU A 141 -0.07 -14.23 13.99
CA LEU A 141 1.15 -14.13 13.21
C LEU A 141 2.34 -14.10 14.20
N SER A 142 3.21 -15.11 14.15
CA SER A 142 4.47 -15.08 14.87
C SER A 142 5.39 -13.99 14.28
N CYS A 143 6.40 -13.54 15.02
CA CYS A 143 7.35 -12.50 14.59
C CYS A 143 8.02 -12.73 13.22
N CYS A 144 7.94 -13.94 12.67
CA CYS A 144 8.46 -14.31 11.35
C CYS A 144 7.51 -15.25 10.58
N ALA A 145 6.19 -15.16 10.79
CA ALA A 145 5.26 -16.08 10.12
C ALA A 145 5.35 -15.90 8.59
N ALA A 146 5.97 -16.89 7.92
CA ALA A 146 5.89 -17.12 6.49
C ALA A 146 4.68 -17.99 6.17
#